data_AF-A0A6L3F2I9-F1
#
_entry.id   AF-A0A6L3F2I9-F1
#
_cell.length_a   1.000
_cell.length_b   1.000
_cell.length_c   1.000
_cell.angle_alpha   90.00
_cell.angle_beta   90.00
_cell.angle_gamma   90.00
#
_symmetry.space_group_name_H-M   'P 1'
#
loop_
_entity.id
_entity.type
_entity.pdbx_description
1 polymer ?
#
loop_
_entity_poly.entity_id
_entity_poly.type
_entity_poly.pdbx_seq_one_letter_code
_entity_poly.pdbx_strand_id
1 'polypeptide(L)'
;DDADAHFREKYGKSLAEYFTKDMYQMMHLLMFDKGIIHAECVGGDIDLLVNRRVKVGCFPWRFVDGEASISRIVAMVDDDEYDELMKKKATMPKTKYGDCYDPTHVERLGGRGKVY
;
A
#
# COMPACT_ATOMS: atom_id res chain seq x y z
N ASP A 1 -11.36 18.24 -5.84
CA ASP A 1 -10.63 19.27 -6.59
C ASP A 1 -9.18 18.85 -6.84
N ASP A 2 -8.30 18.80 -5.83
CA ASP A 2 -6.88 18.42 -5.97
C ASP A 2 -6.64 17.14 -6.82
N ALA A 3 -7.46 16.09 -6.65
CA ALA A 3 -7.36 14.86 -7.45
C ALA A 3 -7.75 15.05 -8.94
N ASP A 4 -8.74 15.89 -9.25
CA ASP A 4 -9.14 16.18 -10.64
C ASP A 4 -8.09 17.07 -11.34
N ALA A 5 -7.53 18.04 -10.61
CA ALA A 5 -6.41 18.85 -11.08
C ALA A 5 -5.18 17.99 -11.42
N HIS A 6 -4.80 17.06 -10.53
CA HIS A 6 -3.68 16.14 -10.78
C HIS A 6 -3.93 15.23 -12.00
N PHE A 7 -5.16 14.75 -12.21
CA PHE A 7 -5.49 13.94 -13.38
C PHE A 7 -5.42 14.75 -14.69
N ARG A 8 -5.86 16.02 -14.67
CA ARG A 8 -5.74 16.92 -15.84
C ARG A 8 -4.29 17.23 -16.17
N GLU A 9 -3.47 17.54 -15.17
CA GLU A 9 -2.03 17.80 -15.31
C GLU A 9 -1.28 16.57 -15.85
N LYS A 10 -1.51 15.39 -15.26
CA LYS A 10 -0.73 14.18 -15.53
C LYS A 10 -1.19 13.36 -16.74
N TYR A 11 -2.50 13.39 -17.05
CA TYR A 11 -3.10 12.55 -18.10
C TYR A 11 -3.92 13.33 -19.14
N GLY A 12 -4.02 14.66 -19.04
CA GLY A 12 -4.78 15.48 -19.98
C GLY A 12 -6.30 15.30 -19.92
N LYS A 13 -6.83 14.66 -18.86
CA LYS A 13 -8.25 14.31 -18.69
C LYS A 13 -8.72 14.61 -17.27
N SER A 14 -10.00 14.92 -17.10
CA SER A 14 -10.62 14.92 -15.77
C SER A 14 -10.66 13.50 -15.18
N LEU A 15 -10.86 13.44 -13.86
CA LEU A 15 -11.10 12.19 -13.12
C LEU A 15 -12.35 11.45 -13.67
N ALA A 16 -13.37 12.19 -14.11
CA ALA A 16 -14.62 11.65 -14.66
C ALA A 16 -14.51 11.17 -16.12
N GLU A 17 -13.59 11.73 -16.91
CA GLU A 17 -13.25 11.24 -18.26
C GLU A 17 -12.26 10.06 -18.24
N TYR A 18 -11.58 9.85 -17.10
CA TYR A 18 -10.68 8.73 -16.89
C TYR A 18 -11.39 7.53 -16.25
N PHE A 19 -12.11 7.74 -15.14
CA PHE A 19 -12.93 6.74 -14.47
C PHE A 19 -14.40 6.94 -14.82
N THR A 20 -14.78 6.44 -15.98
CA THR A 20 -16.17 6.41 -16.46
C THR A 20 -17.02 5.44 -15.63
N LYS A 21 -18.35 5.48 -15.79
CA LYS A 21 -19.29 4.70 -14.95
C LYS A 21 -19.09 3.18 -15.02
N ASP A 22 -18.57 2.68 -16.13
CA ASP A 22 -18.12 1.29 -16.34
C ASP A 22 -17.00 0.86 -15.38
N MET A 23 -16.19 1.83 -14.91
CA MET A 23 -15.11 1.64 -13.95
C MET A 23 -15.55 1.83 -12.50
N TYR A 24 -16.83 2.10 -12.23
CA TYR A 24 -17.32 2.33 -10.87
C TYR A 24 -17.06 1.11 -9.98
N GLN A 25 -16.29 1.31 -8.90
CA GLN A 25 -15.84 0.24 -8.01
C GLN A 25 -15.21 -0.97 -8.73
N MET A 26 -14.56 -0.78 -9.90
CA MET A 26 -14.03 -1.88 -10.75
C MET A 26 -13.23 -2.93 -9.97
N MET A 27 -12.40 -2.49 -9.01
CA MET A 27 -11.65 -3.39 -8.12
C MET A 27 -12.59 -4.34 -7.39
N HIS A 28 -13.62 -3.82 -6.72
CA HIS A 28 -14.54 -4.64 -5.92
C HIS A 28 -15.46 -5.50 -6.82
N LEU A 29 -15.95 -4.95 -7.94
CA LEU A 29 -16.90 -5.66 -8.80
C LEU A 29 -16.25 -6.71 -9.72
N LEU A 30 -15.07 -6.43 -10.29
CA LEU A 30 -14.44 -7.32 -11.28
C LEU A 30 -13.34 -8.24 -10.73
N MET A 31 -12.85 -8.01 -9.49
CA MET A 31 -11.80 -8.84 -8.88
C MET A 31 -12.36 -9.83 -7.86
N PHE A 32 -13.33 -9.44 -7.01
CA PHE A 32 -13.96 -10.37 -6.07
C PHE A 32 -14.76 -11.48 -6.76
N ASP A 33 -15.45 -11.17 -7.87
CA ASP A 33 -16.09 -12.15 -8.78
C ASP A 33 -15.11 -13.26 -9.24
N LYS A 34 -13.83 -12.91 -9.37
CA LYS A 34 -12.74 -13.81 -9.81
C LYS A 34 -11.95 -14.40 -8.65
N GLY A 35 -12.41 -14.23 -7.41
CA GLY A 35 -11.73 -14.69 -6.19
C GLY A 35 -10.42 -13.94 -5.88
N ILE A 36 -10.15 -12.81 -6.53
CA ILE A 36 -8.96 -11.99 -6.28
C ILE A 36 -9.26 -11.08 -5.08
N ILE A 37 -8.74 -11.45 -3.92
CA ILE A 37 -8.90 -10.69 -2.67
C ILE A 37 -7.99 -9.45 -2.62
N HIS A 38 -8.38 -8.44 -1.85
CA HIS A 38 -7.57 -7.25 -1.60
C HIS A 38 -6.93 -7.27 -0.21
N ALA A 39 -5.84 -6.51 -0.07
CA ALA A 39 -5.29 -6.08 1.19
C ALA A 39 -5.18 -4.55 1.15
N GLU A 40 -6.01 -3.87 1.94
CA GLU A 40 -6.08 -2.41 1.98
C GLU A 40 -5.40 -1.86 3.24
N CYS A 41 -5.04 -0.57 3.24
CA CYS A 41 -4.33 0.09 4.34
C CYS A 41 -3.03 -0.63 4.81
N VAL A 42 -2.37 -1.36 3.89
CA VAL A 42 -1.12 -2.07 4.20
C VAL A 42 -0.03 -1.07 4.55
N GLY A 43 0.48 -1.18 5.78
CA GLY A 43 1.47 -0.29 6.39
C GLY A 43 2.64 -1.06 7.02
N GLY A 44 3.35 -0.41 7.93
CA GLY A 44 4.56 -0.96 8.54
C GLY A 44 5.81 -0.61 7.74
N ASP A 45 6.86 -1.42 7.92
CA ASP A 45 8.22 -1.16 7.42
C ASP A 45 8.41 -1.41 5.90
N ILE A 46 7.47 -0.93 5.07
CA ILE A 46 7.41 -1.25 3.63
C ILE A 46 8.67 -0.80 2.88
N ASP A 47 9.33 0.29 3.29
CA ASP A 47 10.56 0.82 2.68
C ASP A 47 11.81 -0.08 2.86
N LEU A 48 11.68 -1.19 3.59
CA LEU A 48 12.65 -2.28 3.57
C LEU A 48 12.55 -3.14 2.29
N LEU A 49 11.40 -3.14 1.62
CA LEU A 49 10.98 -4.14 0.62
C LEU A 49 10.45 -3.56 -0.71
N VAL A 50 10.38 -2.23 -0.86
CA VAL A 50 9.94 -1.57 -2.11
C VAL A 50 10.69 -2.10 -3.34
N ASN A 51 9.96 -2.34 -4.43
CA ASN A 51 10.45 -2.91 -5.70
C ASN A 51 11.04 -4.33 -5.61
N ARG A 52 10.76 -5.10 -4.54
CA ARG A 52 11.21 -6.49 -4.39
C ARG A 52 10.05 -7.48 -4.50
N ARG A 53 10.33 -8.68 -5.00
CA ARG A 53 9.42 -9.84 -4.90
C ARG A 53 9.73 -10.59 -3.61
N VAL A 54 8.73 -10.78 -2.76
CA VAL A 54 8.84 -11.45 -1.46
C VAL A 54 7.64 -12.37 -1.24
N LYS A 55 7.78 -13.40 -0.40
CA LYS A 55 6.62 -14.18 0.05
C LYS A 55 5.83 -13.35 1.06
N VAL A 56 4.51 -13.24 0.88
CA VAL A 56 3.64 -12.51 1.80
C VAL A 56 2.76 -13.50 2.57
N GLY A 57 2.76 -13.38 3.89
CA GLY A 57 1.82 -14.05 4.78
C GLY A 57 0.69 -13.10 5.17
N CYS A 58 -0.56 -13.57 5.07
CA CYS A 58 -1.75 -12.83 5.50
C CYS A 58 -2.46 -13.64 6.59
N PHE A 59 -2.57 -13.07 7.79
CA PHE A 59 -3.16 -13.73 8.95
C PHE A 59 -4.39 -12.93 9.45
N PRO A 60 -5.55 -13.08 8.77
CA PRO A 60 -6.79 -12.44 9.17
C PRO A 60 -7.39 -13.08 10.42
N TRP A 61 -8.18 -12.32 11.17
CA TRP A 61 -9.10 -12.91 12.14
C TRP A 61 -10.14 -13.78 11.43
N ARG A 62 -10.46 -14.94 12.01
CA ARG A 62 -11.51 -15.85 11.52
C ARG A 62 -12.90 -15.31 11.88
N PHE A 63 -13.27 -14.18 11.29
CA PHE A 63 -14.58 -13.57 11.46
C PHE A 63 -15.61 -14.39 10.67
N VAL A 64 -16.48 -15.11 11.38
CA VAL A 64 -17.55 -15.90 10.78
C VAL A 64 -18.57 -14.96 10.14
N ASP A 65 -18.98 -15.28 8.91
CA ASP A 65 -19.90 -14.51 8.07
C ASP A 65 -19.50 -13.04 7.81
N GLY A 66 -18.21 -12.70 8.00
CA GLY A 66 -17.66 -11.37 7.74
C GLY A 66 -17.16 -11.18 6.31
N GLU A 67 -17.62 -10.12 5.64
CA GLU A 67 -17.20 -9.74 4.27
C GLU A 67 -15.73 -9.28 4.20
N ALA A 68 -15.20 -8.73 5.30
CA ALA A 68 -13.82 -8.30 5.44
C ALA A 68 -13.33 -8.55 6.88
N SER A 69 -12.01 -8.64 7.07
CA SER A 69 -11.39 -8.94 8.37
C SER A 69 -10.04 -8.24 8.53
N ILE A 70 -9.76 -7.73 9.72
CA ILE A 70 -8.43 -7.17 10.03
C ILE A 70 -7.38 -8.28 10.03
N SER A 71 -6.19 -7.98 9.52
CA SER A 71 -5.15 -8.98 9.27
C SER A 71 -3.77 -8.50 9.69
N ARG A 72 -3.01 -9.41 10.32
CA ARG A 72 -1.56 -9.25 10.42
C ARG A 72 -0.95 -9.70 9.10
N ILE A 73 -0.57 -8.75 8.26
CA ILE A 73 0.23 -9.02 7.07
C ILE A 73 1.71 -8.92 7.42
N VAL A 74 2.50 -9.83 6.85
CA VAL A 74 3.96 -9.91 7.00
C VAL A 74 4.60 -10.27 5.66
N ALA A 75 5.82 -9.78 5.43
CA ALA A 75 6.72 -10.35 4.45
C ALA A 75 7.56 -11.46 5.12
N MET A 76 7.81 -12.53 4.39
CA MET A 76 8.68 -13.64 4.78
C MET A 76 9.93 -13.59 3.91
N VAL A 77 11.07 -13.47 4.58
CA VAL A 77 12.42 -13.44 4.02
C VAL A 77 13.26 -14.49 4.77
N ASP A 78 14.42 -14.84 4.24
CA ASP A 78 15.34 -15.77 4.90
C ASP A 78 16.08 -15.07 6.08
N ASP A 79 16.58 -15.85 7.05
CA ASP A 79 17.05 -15.33 8.35
C ASP A 79 18.24 -14.36 8.24
N ASP A 80 19.15 -14.59 7.29
CA ASP A 80 20.29 -13.71 7.01
C ASP A 80 19.86 -12.39 6.38
N GLU A 81 18.87 -12.42 5.48
CA GLU A 81 18.25 -11.21 4.95
C GLU A 81 17.49 -10.44 6.04
N TYR A 82 16.77 -11.14 6.92
CA TYR A 82 16.06 -10.52 8.05
C TYR A 82 17.02 -9.70 8.93
N ASP A 83 18.18 -10.26 9.27
CA ASP A 83 19.20 -9.59 10.07
C ASP A 83 19.74 -8.31 9.39
N GLU A 84 20.00 -8.34 8.08
CA GLU A 84 20.40 -7.14 7.32
C GLU A 84 19.27 -6.11 7.20
N LEU A 85 18.02 -6.54 7.02
CA LEU A 85 16.86 -5.65 7.05
C LEU A 85 16.65 -5.02 8.44
N MET A 86 16.93 -5.72 9.53
CA MET A 86 16.85 -5.15 10.89
C MET A 86 18.00 -4.18 11.18
N LYS A 87 19.22 -4.45 10.68
CA LYS A 87 20.34 -3.49 10.71
C LYS A 87 20.00 -2.21 9.93
N LYS A 88 19.43 -2.33 8.72
CA LYS A 88 18.92 -1.20 7.93
C LYS A 88 17.80 -0.45 8.67
N LYS A 89 16.82 -1.16 9.22
CA LYS A 89 15.70 -0.58 9.99
C LYS A 89 16.18 0.25 11.19
N ALA A 90 17.27 -0.18 11.85
CA ALA A 90 17.82 0.53 13.00
C ALA A 90 18.40 1.92 12.66
N THR A 91 18.84 2.16 11.43
CA THR A 91 19.38 3.46 10.98
C THR A 91 18.34 4.36 10.29
N MET A 92 17.16 3.85 9.98
CA MET A 92 16.10 4.60 9.29
C MET A 92 15.24 5.44 10.26
N PRO A 93 14.79 6.64 9.83
CA PRO A 93 13.85 7.44 10.62
C PRO A 93 12.48 6.76 10.74
N LYS A 94 11.75 7.10 11.80
CA LYS A 94 10.49 6.45 12.16
C LYS A 94 9.28 7.36 11.97
N THR A 95 8.14 6.77 11.63
CA THR A 95 6.84 7.43 11.67
C THR A 95 6.42 7.72 13.12
N LYS A 96 5.36 8.52 13.32
CA LYS A 96 4.71 8.67 14.64
C LYS A 96 4.10 7.37 15.21
N TYR A 97 4.03 6.31 14.40
CA TYR A 97 3.55 4.98 14.80
C TYR A 97 4.68 3.96 15.02
N GLY A 98 5.93 4.33 14.70
CA GLY A 98 7.13 3.54 14.98
C GLY A 98 7.72 2.76 13.80
N ASP A 99 7.01 2.71 12.67
CA ASP A 99 7.48 2.08 11.42
C ASP A 99 8.69 2.84 10.84
N CYS A 100 9.65 2.17 10.21
CA CYS A 100 10.72 2.86 9.49
C CYS A 100 10.27 3.31 8.09
N TYR A 101 10.77 4.47 7.64
CA TYR A 101 10.55 4.97 6.28
C TYR A 101 11.84 5.53 5.64
N ASP A 102 11.88 5.58 4.32
CA ASP A 102 12.95 6.19 3.53
C ASP A 102 12.52 7.62 3.11
N PRO A 103 13.17 8.68 3.62
CA PRO A 103 12.83 10.06 3.27
C PRO A 103 12.95 10.38 1.78
N THR A 104 13.92 9.77 1.09
CA THR A 104 14.15 9.96 -0.35
C THR A 104 13.14 9.18 -1.19
N HIS A 105 12.61 8.06 -0.68
CA HIS A 105 11.43 7.43 -1.30
C HIS A 105 10.20 8.32 -1.14
N VAL A 106 9.92 8.82 0.06
CA VAL A 106 8.78 9.72 0.32
C VAL A 106 8.87 11.01 -0.52
N GLU A 107 10.05 11.58 -0.69
CA GLU A 107 10.29 12.73 -1.58
C GLU A 107 9.91 12.42 -3.04
N ARG A 108 10.34 11.26 -3.57
CA ARG A 108 10.00 10.80 -4.94
C ARG A 108 8.50 10.55 -5.16
N LEU A 109 7.73 10.32 -4.09
CA LEU A 109 6.27 10.20 -4.14
C LEU A 109 5.53 11.55 -4.11
N GLY A 110 6.26 12.68 -4.09
CA GLY A 110 5.69 14.03 -3.93
C GLY A 110 5.69 14.53 -2.49
N GLY A 111 6.48 13.91 -1.61
CA GLY A 111 6.56 14.25 -0.19
C GLY A 111 5.39 13.69 0.63
N ARG A 112 5.13 14.29 1.79
CA ARG A 112 4.10 13.81 2.75
C ARG A 112 2.66 14.26 2.40
N GLY A 113 2.48 14.89 1.23
CA GLY A 113 1.23 15.57 0.86
C GLY A 113 0.93 16.80 1.74
N LYS A 114 -0.25 17.41 1.52
CA LYS A 114 -0.86 18.32 2.51
C LYS A 114 -1.45 17.48 3.64
N VAL A 115 -1.32 17.95 4.87
CA VAL A 115 -2.17 17.47 5.97
C VAL A 115 -3.48 18.24 5.89
N TYR A 116 -4.59 17.50 5.83
CA TYR A 116 -5.96 18.03 5.87
C TYR A 116 -6.53 17.89 7.29
#